data_AF-A0A7Y0KSC7-F1
#
_entry.id   AF-A0A7Y0KSC7-F1
#
_cell.length_a   1.000
_cell.length_b   1.000
_cell.length_c   1.000
_cell.angle_alpha   90.00
_cell.angle_beta   90.00
_cell.angle_gamma   90.00
#
_symmetry.space_group_name_H-M   'P 1'
#
loop_
_entity.id
_entity.type
_entity.pdbx_description
1 polymer ?
#
loop_
_entity_poly.entity_id
_entity_poly.type
_entity_poly.pdbx_seq_one_letter_code
_entity_poly.pdbx_strand_id
1 'polypeptide(L)'
;MADLFGALRRHMGRLCRRLLWLLSYKKIKASECSVDTAIDADDIHSALRFLEYQQYKYQWHFQVERFVFRPDCRPAGPDKALTLLVGIHKSESLLSHQCFYAGIAAIYISIQQKNSVSLDGLRPWLFRQAGLTSSEQIVFSPHWRNRECPYKQIISARACLLQLSLSEGRAAAKTIESIGNANLRILNAMPFREISADVLYRSTTNLLRGLLCLSFNRLGCHQLCNSLKRLRIELECGRYRRPVEEAKENHLGLLIEVLDLVELAMTSDSQALREKRLSIMINIASPGIAEGALDWLESLEPNFLSDS
;
A
#
# COMPACT_ATOMS: atom_id res chain seq x y z
N MET A 1 -29.39 -7.68 -19.27
CA MET A 1 -28.77 -8.55 -20.30
C MET A 1 -27.24 -8.58 -20.21
N ALA A 2 -26.52 -7.44 -20.18
CA ALA A 2 -25.05 -7.40 -20.06
C ALA A 2 -24.48 -8.03 -18.76
N ASP A 3 -25.20 -7.90 -17.64
CA ASP A 3 -24.75 -8.38 -16.32
C ASP A 3 -24.83 -9.92 -16.18
N LEU A 4 -25.78 -10.56 -16.88
CA LEU A 4 -25.98 -12.00 -16.88
C LEU A 4 -24.86 -12.73 -17.63
N PHE A 5 -24.45 -12.20 -18.80
CA PHE A 5 -23.31 -12.72 -19.56
C PHE A 5 -21.98 -12.54 -18.81
N GLY A 6 -21.79 -11.41 -18.12
CA GLY A 6 -20.63 -11.19 -17.25
C GLY A 6 -20.59 -12.13 -16.04
N ALA A 7 -21.73 -12.45 -15.44
CA ALA A 7 -21.83 -13.42 -14.35
C ALA A 7 -21.57 -14.87 -14.83
N LEU A 8 -22.17 -15.28 -15.96
CA LEU A 8 -21.96 -16.59 -16.60
C LEU A 8 -20.49 -16.80 -17.00
N ARG A 9 -19.86 -15.80 -17.62
CA ARG A 9 -18.42 -15.86 -17.99
C ARG A 9 -17.51 -15.97 -16.77
N ARG A 10 -17.83 -15.26 -15.67
CA ARG A 10 -17.12 -15.38 -14.39
C ARG A 10 -17.36 -16.72 -13.70
N HIS A 11 -18.52 -17.34 -13.89
CA HIS A 11 -18.84 -18.63 -13.29
C HIS A 11 -18.19 -19.79 -14.07
N MET A 12 -18.30 -19.78 -15.40
CA MET A 12 -17.58 -20.66 -16.32
C MET A 12 -16.06 -20.58 -16.09
N GLY A 13 -15.49 -19.37 -16.02
CA GLY A 13 -14.07 -19.18 -15.75
C GLY A 13 -13.63 -19.63 -14.35
N ARG A 14 -14.54 -19.74 -13.38
CA ARG A 14 -14.27 -20.32 -12.04
C ARG A 14 -14.35 -21.86 -12.08
N LEU A 15 -15.30 -22.41 -12.81
CA LEU A 15 -15.48 -23.85 -12.97
C LEU A 15 -14.32 -24.46 -13.78
N CYS A 16 -13.93 -23.85 -14.89
CA CYS A 16 -12.76 -24.26 -15.68
C CYS A 16 -11.47 -24.19 -14.85
N ARG A 17 -11.27 -23.15 -14.03
CA ARG A 17 -10.12 -23.05 -13.12
C ARG A 17 -10.12 -24.12 -12.04
N ARG A 18 -11.28 -24.46 -11.48
CA ARG A 18 -11.41 -25.56 -10.51
C ARG A 18 -11.12 -26.93 -11.14
N LEU A 19 -11.55 -27.16 -12.38
CA LEU A 19 -11.26 -28.39 -13.11
C LEU A 19 -9.78 -28.49 -13.51
N LEU A 20 -9.19 -27.40 -14.03
CA LEU A 20 -7.75 -27.32 -14.30
C LEU A 20 -6.92 -27.55 -13.04
N TRP A 21 -7.37 -27.02 -11.90
CA TRP A 21 -6.75 -27.28 -10.61
C TRP A 21 -6.86 -28.74 -10.21
N LEU A 22 -8.05 -29.36 -10.26
CA LEU A 22 -8.22 -30.79 -9.93
C LEU A 22 -7.32 -31.69 -10.78
N LEU A 23 -7.22 -31.41 -12.08
CA LEU A 23 -6.42 -32.18 -13.03
C LEU A 23 -4.90 -31.95 -12.86
N SER A 24 -4.50 -30.77 -12.38
CA SER A 24 -3.08 -30.38 -12.27
C SER A 24 -2.56 -30.32 -10.84
N TYR A 25 -3.39 -30.58 -9.83
CA TYR A 25 -3.10 -30.34 -8.42
C TYR A 25 -1.78 -30.96 -7.97
N LYS A 26 -1.57 -32.25 -8.28
CA LYS A 26 -0.32 -32.96 -7.93
C LYS A 26 0.91 -32.31 -8.57
N LYS A 27 0.79 -31.85 -9.82
CA LYS A 27 1.88 -31.19 -10.56
C LYS A 27 2.16 -29.78 -10.01
N ILE A 28 1.11 -29.04 -9.68
CA ILE A 28 1.22 -27.73 -9.02
C ILE A 28 1.94 -27.90 -7.68
N LYS A 29 1.51 -28.87 -6.85
CA LYS A 29 2.14 -29.14 -5.56
C LYS A 29 3.60 -29.55 -5.68
N ALA A 30 3.92 -30.43 -6.62
CA ALA A 30 5.31 -30.79 -6.90
C ALA A 30 6.14 -29.56 -7.31
N SER A 31 5.58 -28.68 -8.14
CA SER A 31 6.24 -27.43 -8.54
C SER A 31 6.38 -26.44 -7.38
N GLU A 32 5.41 -26.35 -6.47
CA GLU A 32 5.53 -25.54 -5.24
C GLU A 32 6.67 -26.05 -4.37
N CYS A 33 6.80 -27.38 -4.21
CA CYS A 33 7.93 -27.99 -3.52
C CYS A 33 9.26 -27.68 -4.21
N SER A 34 9.32 -27.67 -5.55
CA SER A 34 10.56 -27.30 -6.26
C SER A 34 11.01 -25.87 -5.99
N VAL A 35 10.06 -24.93 -5.83
CA VAL A 35 10.38 -23.56 -5.40
C VAL A 35 10.95 -23.57 -3.99
N ASP A 36 10.28 -24.24 -3.05
CA ASP A 36 10.69 -24.27 -1.65
C ASP A 36 12.07 -24.95 -1.51
N THR A 37 12.33 -26.06 -2.21
CA THR A 37 13.66 -26.72 -2.27
C THR A 37 14.75 -25.81 -2.84
N ALA A 38 14.46 -25.04 -3.90
CA ALA A 38 15.44 -24.12 -4.48
C ALA A 38 15.79 -22.98 -3.50
N ILE A 39 14.78 -22.47 -2.77
CA ILE A 39 14.98 -21.46 -1.71
C ILE A 39 15.83 -22.01 -0.56
N ASP A 40 15.57 -23.26 -0.15
CA ASP A 40 16.33 -23.94 0.91
C ASP A 40 17.78 -24.19 0.49
N ALA A 41 18.02 -24.43 -0.81
CA ALA A 41 19.35 -24.58 -1.40
C ALA A 41 20.05 -23.26 -1.76
N ASP A 42 19.52 -22.10 -1.34
CA ASP A 42 20.02 -20.76 -1.68
C ASP A 42 20.03 -20.42 -3.19
N ASP A 43 19.33 -21.19 -4.02
CA ASP A 43 19.19 -20.96 -5.45
C ASP A 43 17.93 -20.15 -5.78
N ILE A 44 17.98 -18.85 -5.47
CA ILE A 44 16.87 -17.92 -5.75
C ILE A 44 16.58 -17.81 -7.25
N HIS A 45 17.59 -17.95 -8.11
CA HIS A 45 17.39 -17.88 -9.55
C HIS A 45 16.48 -19.01 -10.03
N SER A 46 16.75 -20.26 -9.63
CA SER A 46 15.88 -21.39 -9.96
C SER A 46 14.50 -21.27 -9.31
N ALA A 47 14.42 -20.79 -8.07
CA ALA A 47 13.14 -20.52 -7.42
C ALA A 47 12.26 -19.56 -8.24
N LEU A 48 12.81 -18.46 -8.74
CA LEU A 48 12.12 -17.51 -9.61
C LEU A 48 11.66 -18.17 -10.91
N ARG A 49 12.52 -18.94 -11.58
CA ARG A 49 12.17 -19.68 -12.81
C ARG A 49 11.01 -20.63 -12.60
N PHE A 50 10.95 -21.30 -11.45
CA PHE A 50 9.82 -22.17 -11.11
C PHE A 50 8.53 -21.37 -10.84
N LEU A 51 8.61 -20.22 -10.18
CA LEU A 51 7.44 -19.33 -9.98
C LEU A 51 6.89 -18.82 -11.32
N GLU A 52 7.75 -18.39 -12.24
CA GLU A 52 7.36 -17.99 -13.59
C GLU A 52 6.72 -19.14 -14.36
N TYR A 53 7.30 -20.35 -14.25
CA TYR A 53 6.74 -21.54 -14.86
C TYR A 53 5.35 -21.89 -14.31
N GLN A 54 5.14 -21.78 -13.00
CA GLN A 54 3.82 -22.00 -12.38
C GLN A 54 2.77 -21.02 -12.91
N GLN A 55 3.14 -19.75 -13.00
CA GLN A 55 2.31 -18.68 -13.52
C GLN A 55 1.94 -18.93 -14.99
N TYR A 56 2.93 -19.24 -15.83
CA TYR A 56 2.73 -19.50 -17.26
C TYR A 56 1.94 -20.78 -17.52
N LYS A 57 2.37 -21.91 -16.94
CA LYS A 57 1.84 -23.24 -17.26
C LYS A 57 0.49 -23.52 -16.62
N TYR A 58 0.30 -23.08 -15.37
CA TYR A 58 -0.86 -23.45 -14.56
C TYR A 58 -1.75 -22.26 -14.21
N GLN A 59 -1.37 -21.02 -14.59
CA GLN A 59 -2.03 -19.79 -14.12
C GLN A 59 -2.07 -19.71 -12.58
N TRP A 60 -1.06 -20.31 -11.94
CA TRP A 60 -0.99 -20.46 -10.49
C TRP A 60 -0.23 -19.30 -9.86
N HIS A 61 -0.98 -18.35 -9.32
CA HIS A 61 -0.46 -17.10 -8.76
C HIS A 61 -0.24 -17.16 -7.23
N PHE A 62 -0.75 -18.20 -6.57
CA PHE A 62 -0.90 -18.19 -5.10
C PHE A 62 0.43 -18.27 -4.35
N GLN A 63 1.44 -18.98 -4.85
CA GLN A 63 2.74 -19.07 -4.15
C GLN A 63 3.48 -17.71 -4.17
N VAL A 64 3.45 -17.00 -5.31
CA VAL A 64 3.96 -15.61 -5.40
C VAL A 64 3.19 -14.71 -4.44
N GLU A 65 1.86 -14.75 -4.45
CA GLU A 65 1.05 -13.95 -3.53
C GLU A 65 1.33 -14.30 -2.05
N ARG A 66 1.63 -15.56 -1.75
CA ARG A 66 2.02 -16.00 -0.41
C ARG A 66 3.30 -15.30 0.04
N PHE A 67 4.36 -15.29 -0.77
CA PHE A 67 5.60 -14.60 -0.44
C PHE A 67 5.45 -13.08 -0.33
N VAL A 68 4.67 -12.47 -1.24
CA VAL A 68 4.51 -11.01 -1.29
C VAL A 68 3.67 -10.51 -0.11
N PHE A 69 2.54 -11.16 0.18
CA PHE A 69 1.52 -10.62 1.09
C PHE A 69 1.48 -11.26 2.48
N ARG A 70 2.24 -12.32 2.73
CA ARG A 70 2.33 -12.98 4.03
C ARG A 70 3.79 -13.00 4.49
N PRO A 71 4.23 -12.03 5.30
CA PRO A 71 5.61 -11.94 5.77
C PRO A 71 6.10 -13.23 6.45
N ASP A 72 5.21 -13.93 7.16
CA ASP A 72 5.42 -15.22 7.83
C ASP A 72 5.71 -16.37 6.86
N CYS A 73 5.33 -16.24 5.60
CA CYS A 73 5.57 -17.26 4.58
C CYS A 73 6.82 -16.98 3.73
N ARG A 74 7.57 -15.92 4.02
CA ARG A 74 8.81 -15.60 3.28
C ARG A 74 9.94 -16.54 3.71
N PRO A 75 10.99 -16.69 2.87
CA PRO A 75 12.17 -17.45 3.25
C PRO A 75 12.77 -16.96 4.57
N ALA A 76 13.31 -17.89 5.36
CA ALA A 76 14.06 -17.53 6.56
C ALA A 76 15.32 -16.74 6.18
N GLY A 77 15.58 -15.67 6.93
CA GLY A 77 16.68 -14.74 6.65
C GLY A 77 16.21 -13.54 5.83
N PRO A 78 16.37 -12.31 6.35
CA PRO A 78 15.87 -11.11 5.69
C PRO A 78 16.57 -10.83 4.34
N ASP A 79 17.85 -11.18 4.18
CA ASP A 79 18.58 -11.04 2.90
C ASP A 79 18.06 -11.99 1.81
N LYS A 80 17.74 -13.23 2.19
CA LYS A 80 17.15 -14.22 1.29
C LYS A 80 15.76 -13.78 0.85
N ALA A 81 14.92 -13.35 1.80
CA ALA A 81 13.60 -12.81 1.51
C ALA A 81 13.66 -11.56 0.62
N LEU A 82 14.61 -10.66 0.86
CA LEU A 82 14.84 -9.48 0.05
C LEU A 82 15.25 -9.86 -1.37
N THR A 83 16.20 -10.78 -1.53
CA THR A 83 16.67 -11.24 -2.85
C THR A 83 15.54 -11.85 -3.67
N LEU A 84 14.69 -12.69 -3.05
CA LEU A 84 13.51 -13.25 -3.70
C LEU A 84 12.52 -12.16 -4.14
N LEU A 85 12.19 -11.21 -3.25
CA LEU A 85 11.24 -10.14 -3.56
C LEU A 85 11.75 -9.19 -4.65
N VAL A 86 13.04 -8.85 -4.64
CA VAL A 86 13.68 -8.07 -5.71
C VAL A 86 13.63 -8.83 -7.03
N GLY A 87 13.84 -10.15 -7.00
CA GLY A 87 13.69 -11.02 -8.17
C GLY A 87 12.27 -11.01 -8.73
N ILE A 88 11.25 -11.20 -7.88
CA ILE A 88 9.84 -11.12 -8.26
C ILE A 88 9.51 -9.74 -8.84
N HIS A 89 9.99 -8.67 -8.20
CA HIS A 89 9.78 -7.29 -8.64
C HIS A 89 10.31 -7.03 -10.06
N LYS A 90 11.46 -7.60 -10.39
CA LYS A 90 12.12 -7.42 -11.70
C LYS A 90 11.62 -8.36 -12.79
N SER A 91 10.81 -9.36 -12.46
CA SER A 91 10.33 -10.33 -13.44
C SER A 91 9.31 -9.70 -14.40
N GLU A 92 9.47 -9.98 -15.69
CA GLU A 92 8.52 -9.60 -16.74
C GLU A 92 7.43 -10.67 -16.97
N SER A 93 7.62 -11.88 -16.43
CA SER A 93 6.73 -13.03 -16.65
C SER A 93 5.60 -13.14 -15.61
N LEU A 94 5.78 -12.54 -14.44
CA LEU A 94 4.79 -12.52 -13.36
C LEU A 94 3.77 -11.38 -13.53
N LEU A 95 2.66 -11.45 -12.78
CA LEU A 95 1.61 -10.43 -12.91
C LEU A 95 2.11 -9.08 -12.40
N SER A 96 1.80 -8.02 -13.12
CA SER A 96 2.25 -6.65 -12.83
C SER A 96 2.01 -6.23 -11.37
N HIS A 97 0.83 -6.53 -10.82
CA HIS A 97 0.53 -6.19 -9.42
C HIS A 97 1.35 -7.01 -8.42
N GLN A 98 1.73 -8.25 -8.74
CA GLN A 98 2.62 -9.04 -7.89
C GLN A 98 4.02 -8.42 -7.87
N CYS A 99 4.56 -8.07 -9.05
CA CYS A 99 5.84 -7.39 -9.17
C CYS A 99 5.83 -6.03 -8.45
N PHE A 100 4.71 -5.30 -8.53
CA PHE A 100 4.51 -4.04 -7.82
C PHE A 100 4.61 -4.22 -6.29
N TYR A 101 3.81 -5.11 -5.71
CA TYR A 101 3.81 -5.29 -4.26
C TYR A 101 5.05 -6.02 -3.75
N ALA A 102 5.74 -6.81 -4.58
CA ALA A 102 7.06 -7.33 -4.27
C ALA A 102 8.08 -6.20 -4.10
N GLY A 103 8.05 -5.18 -4.97
CA GLY A 103 8.87 -3.98 -4.83
C GLY A 103 8.58 -3.22 -3.54
N ILE A 104 7.31 -3.01 -3.20
CA ILE A 104 6.89 -2.40 -1.93
C ILE A 104 7.40 -3.21 -0.72
N ALA A 105 7.24 -4.54 -0.75
CA ALA A 105 7.71 -5.41 0.32
C ALA A 105 9.24 -5.42 0.45
N ALA A 106 9.97 -5.40 -0.67
CA ALA A 106 11.42 -5.32 -0.70
C ALA A 106 11.90 -4.03 -0.03
N ILE A 107 11.32 -2.87 -0.37
CA ILE A 107 11.67 -1.58 0.25
C ILE A 107 11.49 -1.64 1.77
N TYR A 108 10.37 -2.19 2.26
CA TYR A 108 10.14 -2.29 3.69
C TYR A 108 11.18 -3.16 4.41
N ILE A 109 11.59 -4.29 3.82
CA ILE A 109 12.69 -5.09 4.36
C ILE A 109 14.00 -4.30 4.33
N SER A 110 14.30 -3.61 3.23
CA SER A 110 15.53 -2.82 3.09
C SER A 110 15.61 -1.67 4.10
N ILE A 111 14.49 -1.02 4.43
CA ILE A 111 14.43 -0.01 5.52
C ILE A 111 14.74 -0.67 6.86
N GLN A 112 14.12 -1.81 7.18
CA GLN A 112 14.33 -2.52 8.45
C GLN A 112 15.79 -2.98 8.61
N GLN A 113 16.43 -3.40 7.51
CA GLN A 113 17.83 -3.83 7.49
C GLN A 113 18.84 -2.68 7.36
N LYS A 114 18.39 -1.44 7.18
CA LYS A 114 19.26 -0.29 6.82
C LYS A 114 20.14 -0.57 5.59
N ASN A 115 19.60 -1.32 4.62
CA ASN A 115 20.31 -1.73 3.40
C ASN A 115 20.26 -0.61 2.35
N SER A 116 21.23 0.31 2.40
CA SER A 116 21.33 1.46 1.49
C SER A 116 21.44 1.05 0.02
N VAL A 117 22.22 0.02 -0.30
CA VAL A 117 22.42 -0.46 -1.67
C VAL A 117 21.10 -0.88 -2.32
N SER A 118 20.28 -1.64 -1.59
CA SER A 118 18.95 -2.06 -2.08
C SER A 118 18.00 -0.86 -2.21
N LEU A 119 18.01 0.06 -1.24
CA LEU A 119 17.19 1.27 -1.28
C LEU A 119 17.56 2.16 -2.46
N ASP A 120 18.84 2.36 -2.76
CA ASP A 120 19.30 3.18 -3.88
C ASP A 120 18.83 2.60 -5.23
N GLY A 121 18.79 1.27 -5.35
CA GLY A 121 18.23 0.60 -6.54
C GLY A 121 16.71 0.71 -6.68
N LEU A 122 15.96 0.70 -5.57
CA LEU A 122 14.48 0.68 -5.57
C LEU A 122 13.86 2.08 -5.50
N ARG A 123 14.55 3.06 -4.90
CA ARG A 123 14.05 4.42 -4.66
C ARG A 123 13.58 5.09 -5.96
N PRO A 124 14.31 5.08 -7.09
CA PRO A 124 13.84 5.73 -8.33
C PRO A 124 12.52 5.14 -8.84
N TRP A 125 12.33 3.83 -8.72
CA TRP A 125 11.08 3.18 -9.08
C TRP A 125 9.95 3.62 -8.13
N LEU A 126 10.18 3.62 -6.82
CA LEU A 126 9.19 4.01 -5.82
C LEU A 126 8.69 5.45 -6.05
N PHE A 127 9.59 6.38 -6.32
CA PHE A 127 9.24 7.78 -6.63
C PHE A 127 8.36 7.89 -7.87
N ARG A 128 8.66 7.13 -8.93
CA ARG A 128 7.79 7.09 -10.13
C ARG A 128 6.40 6.56 -9.81
N GLN A 129 6.32 5.45 -9.06
CA GLN A 129 5.03 4.86 -8.69
C GLN A 129 4.21 5.71 -7.72
N ALA A 130 4.86 6.50 -6.87
CA ALA A 130 4.19 7.41 -5.95
C ALA A 130 3.49 8.57 -6.69
N GLY A 131 3.95 8.93 -7.90
CA GLY A 131 3.28 9.93 -8.76
C GLY A 131 2.99 11.23 -8.02
N LEU A 132 4.02 11.83 -7.39
CA LEU A 132 3.85 13.04 -6.57
C LEU A 132 3.65 14.31 -7.41
N THR A 133 4.25 14.36 -8.60
CA THR A 133 4.24 15.50 -9.52
C THR A 133 3.41 15.26 -10.77
N SER A 134 3.07 14.00 -11.08
CA SER A 134 2.37 13.62 -12.30
C SER A 134 0.95 14.17 -12.34
N SER A 135 0.57 14.78 -13.46
CA SER A 135 -0.82 15.10 -13.83
C SER A 135 -1.57 13.87 -14.36
N GLU A 136 -1.00 12.67 -14.21
CA GLU A 136 -1.56 11.43 -14.73
C GLU A 136 -2.94 11.20 -14.14
N GLN A 137 -3.94 11.08 -15.02
CA GLN A 137 -5.29 10.73 -14.63
C GLN A 137 -5.32 9.28 -14.17
N ILE A 138 -5.60 9.09 -12.89
CA ILE A 138 -5.83 7.76 -12.34
C ILE A 138 -7.09 7.20 -12.99
N VAL A 139 -6.96 6.07 -13.66
CA VAL A 139 -8.10 5.37 -14.25
C VAL A 139 -8.89 4.69 -13.13
N PHE A 140 -10.06 5.23 -12.83
CA PHE A 140 -11.01 4.64 -11.90
C PHE A 140 -11.92 3.64 -12.63
N SER A 141 -12.23 2.54 -11.95
CA SER A 141 -13.22 1.58 -12.44
C SER A 141 -13.78 0.76 -11.27
N PRO A 142 -15.10 0.51 -11.23
CA PRO A 142 -15.70 -0.32 -10.19
C PRO A 142 -15.33 -1.79 -10.34
N HIS A 143 -14.70 -2.19 -11.45
CA HIS A 143 -14.35 -3.58 -11.75
C HIS A 143 -12.94 -3.98 -11.33
N TRP A 144 -12.10 -3.01 -10.94
CA TRP A 144 -10.76 -3.33 -10.46
C TRP A 144 -10.82 -4.21 -9.22
N ARG A 145 -10.05 -5.32 -9.25
CA ARG A 145 -9.77 -6.07 -8.03
C ARG A 145 -8.84 -5.26 -7.15
N ASN A 146 -8.93 -5.50 -5.85
CA ASN A 146 -8.23 -4.75 -4.81
C ASN A 146 -6.78 -4.37 -5.18
N ARG A 147 -5.92 -5.38 -5.35
CA ARG A 147 -4.47 -5.23 -5.59
C ARG A 147 -4.13 -4.84 -7.03
N GLU A 148 -5.08 -4.97 -7.95
CA GLU A 148 -4.89 -4.61 -9.37
C GLU A 148 -5.25 -3.15 -9.63
N CYS A 149 -5.95 -2.49 -8.71
CA CYS A 149 -6.41 -1.13 -8.89
C CYS A 149 -5.23 -0.13 -8.88
N PRO A 150 -5.07 0.70 -9.92
CA PRO A 150 -4.04 1.73 -9.97
C PRO A 150 -4.10 2.72 -8.79
N TYR A 151 -5.30 3.14 -8.39
CA TYR A 151 -5.50 4.00 -7.21
C TYR A 151 -4.89 3.37 -5.95
N LYS A 152 -5.16 2.08 -5.69
CA LYS A 152 -4.61 1.41 -4.51
C LYS A 152 -3.09 1.29 -4.59
N GLN A 153 -2.55 1.01 -5.77
CA GLN A 153 -1.11 0.92 -5.98
C GLN A 153 -0.44 2.27 -5.68
N ILE A 154 -0.94 3.38 -6.25
CA ILE A 154 -0.42 4.73 -5.98
C ILE A 154 -0.44 5.06 -4.49
N ILE A 155 -1.56 4.83 -3.81
CA ILE A 155 -1.67 5.10 -2.38
C ILE A 155 -0.74 4.19 -1.55
N SER A 156 -0.51 2.95 -1.98
CA SER A 156 0.44 2.04 -1.33
C SER A 156 1.90 2.46 -1.57
N ALA A 157 2.24 2.93 -2.77
CA ALA A 157 3.57 3.48 -3.06
C ALA A 157 3.84 4.73 -2.22
N ARG A 158 2.87 5.63 -2.09
CA ARG A 158 3.00 6.83 -1.24
C ARG A 158 3.17 6.49 0.24
N ALA A 159 2.40 5.53 0.76
CA ALA A 159 2.58 5.07 2.13
C ALA A 159 3.95 4.41 2.37
N CYS A 160 4.47 3.68 1.38
CA CYS A 160 5.83 3.11 1.45
C CYS A 160 6.91 4.19 1.35
N LEU A 161 6.76 5.15 0.44
CA LEU A 161 7.66 6.30 0.30
C LEU A 161 7.65 7.16 1.57
N LEU A 162 6.50 7.29 2.24
CA LEU A 162 6.41 7.95 3.53
C LEU A 162 7.30 7.27 4.57
N GLN A 163 7.30 5.94 4.69
CA GLN A 163 8.17 5.27 5.66
C GLN A 163 9.66 5.48 5.35
N LEU A 164 10.04 5.45 4.07
CA LEU A 164 11.40 5.77 3.65
C LEU A 164 11.76 7.21 4.02
N SER A 165 10.88 8.16 3.71
CA SER A 165 11.09 9.59 4.01
C SER A 165 11.16 9.85 5.52
N LEU A 166 10.32 9.19 6.32
CA LEU A 166 10.38 9.28 7.78
C LEU A 166 11.70 8.73 8.33
N SER A 167 12.25 7.67 7.73
CA SER A 167 13.58 7.17 8.13
C SER A 167 14.75 8.12 7.79
N GLU A 168 14.52 9.06 6.87
CA GLU A 168 15.48 10.11 6.47
C GLU A 168 15.30 11.40 7.28
N GLY A 169 14.25 11.48 8.11
CA GLY A 169 13.94 12.63 8.95
C GLY A 169 13.79 13.95 8.20
N ARG A 170 14.33 15.04 8.75
CA ARG A 170 14.17 16.40 8.19
C ARG A 170 14.69 16.53 6.75
N ALA A 171 15.65 15.70 6.35
CA ALA A 171 16.21 15.72 4.99
C ALA A 171 15.14 15.46 3.91
N ALA A 172 14.07 14.73 4.27
CA ALA A 172 12.99 14.38 3.37
C ALA A 172 11.72 15.24 3.53
N ALA A 173 11.78 16.36 4.27
CA ALA A 173 10.61 17.19 4.59
C ALA A 173 9.77 17.59 3.37
N LYS A 174 10.42 18.01 2.27
CA LYS A 174 9.73 18.35 1.00
C LYS A 174 9.02 17.17 0.36
N THR A 175 9.58 15.97 0.46
CA THR A 175 8.95 14.75 -0.05
C THR A 175 7.73 14.38 0.79
N ILE A 176 7.85 14.46 2.12
CA ILE A 176 6.73 14.24 3.06
C ILE A 176 5.58 15.19 2.74
N GLU A 177 5.85 16.49 2.63
CA GLU A 177 4.85 17.49 2.25
C GLU A 177 4.20 17.18 0.89
N SER A 178 5.02 16.80 -0.11
CA SER A 178 4.54 16.44 -1.45
C SER A 178 3.61 15.23 -1.44
N ILE A 179 3.85 14.24 -0.58
CA ILE A 179 2.95 13.09 -0.37
C ILE A 179 1.59 13.58 0.15
N GLY A 180 1.57 14.44 1.15
CA GLY A 180 0.35 15.01 1.71
C GLY A 180 -0.48 15.76 0.67
N ASN A 181 0.16 16.67 -0.05
CA ASN A 181 -0.46 17.44 -1.12
C ASN A 181 -1.02 16.54 -2.23
N ALA A 182 -0.26 15.52 -2.65
CA ALA A 182 -0.70 14.59 -3.69
C ALA A 182 -1.89 13.72 -3.23
N ASN A 183 -1.95 13.33 -1.96
CA ASN A 183 -3.09 12.59 -1.41
C ASN A 183 -4.33 13.47 -1.26
N LEU A 184 -4.17 14.73 -0.84
CA LEU A 184 -5.29 15.68 -0.75
C LEU A 184 -5.91 15.94 -2.11
N ARG A 185 -5.09 16.16 -3.15
CA ARG A 185 -5.56 16.31 -4.54
C ARG A 185 -6.40 15.12 -4.99
N ILE A 186 -5.92 13.90 -4.75
CA ILE A 186 -6.68 12.68 -5.08
C ILE A 186 -8.00 12.65 -4.31
N LEU A 187 -7.98 12.83 -2.98
CA LEU A 187 -9.19 12.77 -2.16
C LEU A 187 -10.24 13.79 -2.62
N ASN A 188 -9.82 15.00 -2.99
CA ASN A 188 -10.71 16.07 -3.43
C ASN A 188 -11.35 15.77 -4.80
N ALA A 189 -10.59 15.18 -5.73
CA ALA A 189 -11.04 14.85 -7.08
C ALA A 189 -11.68 13.45 -7.22
N MET A 190 -11.69 12.64 -6.16
CA MET A 190 -12.03 11.22 -6.24
C MET A 190 -13.51 10.98 -6.61
N PRO A 191 -13.80 10.25 -7.70
CA PRO A 191 -15.16 9.82 -8.02
C PRO A 191 -15.47 8.54 -7.23
N PHE A 192 -15.88 8.68 -5.95
CA PHE A 192 -16.05 7.52 -5.05
C PHE A 192 -16.84 6.37 -5.68
N ARG A 193 -17.94 6.67 -6.38
CA ARG A 193 -18.83 5.68 -6.99
C ARG A 193 -18.22 4.90 -8.17
N GLU A 194 -17.15 5.41 -8.76
CA GLU A 194 -16.39 4.74 -9.82
C GLU A 194 -15.27 3.85 -9.27
N ILE A 195 -15.14 3.76 -7.95
CA ILE A 195 -14.18 2.89 -7.28
C ILE A 195 -14.93 1.73 -6.63
N SER A 196 -14.39 0.53 -6.78
CA SER A 196 -14.85 -0.65 -6.04
C SER A 196 -14.87 -0.35 -4.54
N ALA A 197 -15.97 -0.69 -3.86
CA ALA A 197 -16.13 -0.41 -2.43
C ALA A 197 -15.01 -1.06 -1.59
N ASP A 198 -14.61 -2.29 -1.93
CA ASP A 198 -13.50 -2.99 -1.27
C ASP A 198 -12.14 -2.31 -1.50
N VAL A 199 -11.91 -1.79 -2.71
CA VAL A 199 -10.69 -1.02 -3.03
C VAL A 199 -10.63 0.24 -2.19
N LEU A 200 -11.69 1.07 -2.22
CA LEU A 200 -11.70 2.35 -1.53
C LEU A 200 -11.55 2.15 -0.03
N TYR A 201 -12.37 1.28 0.56
CA TYR A 201 -12.35 0.99 1.99
C TYR A 201 -10.97 0.51 2.48
N ARG A 202 -10.38 -0.50 1.82
CA ARG A 202 -9.06 -1.04 2.20
C ARG A 202 -7.86 -0.19 1.76
N SER A 203 -8.09 0.94 1.09
CA SER A 203 -7.04 1.91 0.76
C SER A 203 -7.05 3.11 1.70
N THR A 204 -8.15 3.31 2.44
CA THR A 204 -8.36 4.43 3.37
C THR A 204 -7.20 4.59 4.34
N THR A 205 -6.74 3.51 4.99
CA THR A 205 -5.63 3.62 5.95
C THR A 205 -4.36 4.22 5.34
N ASN A 206 -3.93 3.76 4.17
CA ASN A 206 -2.73 4.30 3.52
C ASN A 206 -2.95 5.72 2.98
N LEU A 207 -4.18 6.04 2.55
CA LEU A 207 -4.55 7.41 2.17
C LEU A 207 -4.40 8.34 3.37
N LEU A 208 -4.97 7.97 4.52
CA LEU A 208 -4.95 8.75 5.76
C LEU A 208 -3.52 9.00 6.26
N ARG A 209 -2.67 7.97 6.28
CA ARG A 209 -1.24 8.13 6.63
C ARG A 209 -0.55 9.20 5.81
N GLY A 210 -0.79 9.21 4.50
CA GLY A 210 -0.23 10.26 3.64
C GLY A 210 -0.89 11.62 3.85
N LEU A 211 -2.19 11.71 4.13
CA LEU A 211 -2.85 12.99 4.43
C LEU A 211 -2.30 13.65 5.70
N LEU A 212 -1.90 12.84 6.69
CA LEU A 212 -1.22 13.32 7.89
C LEU A 212 0.18 13.90 7.62
N CYS A 213 0.66 13.94 6.37
CA CYS A 213 1.89 14.66 6.01
C CYS A 213 1.66 16.17 5.80
N LEU A 214 0.41 16.62 5.67
CA LEU A 214 0.08 18.02 5.43
C LEU A 214 0.44 18.91 6.62
N SER A 215 0.86 20.15 6.39
CA SER A 215 0.98 21.14 7.46
C SER A 215 -0.39 21.39 8.09
N PHE A 216 -0.47 21.36 9.43
CA PHE A 216 -1.71 21.56 10.18
C PHE A 216 -1.94 23.05 10.46
N ASN A 217 -1.86 23.91 9.45
CA ASN A 217 -2.29 25.29 9.61
C ASN A 217 -3.84 25.36 9.63
N ARG A 218 -4.41 26.41 10.23
CA ARG A 218 -5.86 26.50 10.48
C ARG A 218 -6.70 26.33 9.21
N LEU A 219 -6.29 26.93 8.09
CA LEU A 219 -7.00 26.81 6.81
C LEU A 219 -6.90 25.40 6.22
N GLY A 220 -5.70 24.81 6.24
CA GLY A 220 -5.43 23.45 5.77
C GLY A 220 -6.20 22.40 6.58
N CYS A 221 -6.29 22.56 7.90
CA CYS A 221 -7.09 21.68 8.75
C CYS A 221 -8.59 21.78 8.44
N HIS A 222 -9.14 22.98 8.20
CA HIS A 222 -10.54 23.12 7.76
C HIS A 222 -10.81 22.37 6.45
N GLN A 223 -9.94 22.55 5.45
CA GLN A 223 -10.08 21.90 4.15
C GLN A 223 -9.99 20.38 4.28
N LEU A 224 -8.99 19.87 5.00
CA LEU A 224 -8.81 18.45 5.23
C LEU A 224 -10.00 17.85 5.99
N CYS A 225 -10.48 18.52 7.04
CA CYS A 225 -11.64 18.09 7.82
C CYS A 225 -12.88 17.91 6.94
N ASN A 226 -13.19 18.88 6.07
CA ASN A 226 -14.31 18.78 5.13
C ASN A 226 -14.17 17.58 4.18
N SER A 227 -12.97 17.37 3.63
CA SER A 227 -12.71 16.24 2.73
C SER A 227 -12.82 14.89 3.44
N LEU A 228 -12.37 14.79 4.70
CA LEU A 228 -12.49 13.59 5.54
C LEU A 228 -13.94 13.32 5.93
N LYS A 229 -14.73 14.35 6.29
CA LYS A 229 -16.17 14.22 6.54
C LYS A 229 -16.91 13.67 5.32
N ARG A 230 -16.58 14.18 4.12
CA ARG A 230 -17.14 13.66 2.86
C ARG A 230 -16.79 12.19 2.63
N LEU A 231 -15.55 11.79 2.90
CA LEU A 231 -15.14 10.38 2.82
C LEU A 231 -15.86 9.52 3.84
N ARG A 232 -16.03 10.00 5.08
CA ARG A 232 -16.74 9.28 6.15
C ARG A 232 -18.19 8.99 5.76
N ILE A 233 -18.93 10.03 5.34
CA ILE A 233 -20.33 9.89 4.91
C ILE A 233 -20.44 8.84 3.79
N GLU A 234 -19.51 8.87 2.84
CA GLU A 234 -19.46 7.87 1.79
C GLU A 234 -19.21 6.46 2.37
N LEU A 235 -18.18 6.25 3.20
CA LEU A 235 -17.84 4.92 3.75
C LEU A 235 -18.90 4.36 4.70
N GLU A 236 -19.77 5.19 5.28
CA GLU A 236 -20.92 4.78 6.10
C GLU A 236 -22.11 4.28 5.25
N CYS A 237 -22.08 4.47 3.92
CA CYS A 237 -23.13 4.00 3.03
C CYS A 237 -23.19 2.47 2.94
N GLY A 238 -24.39 1.92 2.68
CA GLY A 238 -24.65 0.47 2.65
C GLY A 238 -23.77 -0.35 1.68
N ARG A 239 -23.19 0.28 0.63
CA ARG A 239 -22.30 -0.40 -0.31
C ARG A 239 -21.00 -0.92 0.33
N TYR A 240 -20.62 -0.39 1.50
CA TYR A 240 -19.40 -0.76 2.21
C TYR A 240 -19.61 -1.79 3.31
N ARG A 241 -20.86 -2.16 3.62
CA ARG A 241 -21.18 -3.11 4.69
C ARG A 241 -20.34 -4.38 4.62
N ARG A 242 -20.32 -5.03 3.46
CA ARG A 242 -19.55 -6.27 3.26
C ARG A 242 -18.03 -6.04 3.37
N PRO A 243 -17.42 -5.06 2.69
CA PRO A 243 -16.01 -4.72 2.91
C PRO A 243 -15.64 -4.47 4.38
N VAL A 244 -16.52 -3.80 5.14
CA VAL A 244 -16.34 -3.54 6.59
C VAL A 244 -16.34 -4.84 7.38
N GLU A 245 -17.31 -5.71 7.15
CA GLU A 245 -17.43 -7.02 7.82
C GLU A 245 -16.28 -7.99 7.48
N GLU A 246 -15.74 -7.93 6.26
CA GLU A 246 -14.70 -8.86 5.77
C GLU A 246 -13.25 -8.34 5.95
N ALA A 247 -13.06 -7.09 6.36
CA ALA A 247 -11.73 -6.54 6.59
C ALA A 247 -11.18 -6.98 7.95
N LYS A 248 -9.87 -7.24 7.99
CA LYS A 248 -9.16 -7.51 9.25
C LYS A 248 -8.90 -6.25 10.06
N GLU A 249 -8.81 -5.10 9.39
CA GLU A 249 -8.46 -3.81 9.97
C GLU A 249 -9.70 -2.90 10.02
N ASN A 250 -9.83 -2.13 11.09
CA ASN A 250 -10.92 -1.16 11.24
C ASN A 250 -10.58 0.17 10.53
N HIS A 251 -10.71 0.18 9.20
CA HIS A 251 -10.37 1.34 8.38
C HIS A 251 -11.28 2.55 8.63
N LEU A 252 -12.56 2.32 8.96
CA LEU A 252 -13.50 3.40 9.31
C LEU A 252 -13.20 3.99 10.69
N GLY A 253 -12.85 3.16 11.66
CA GLY A 253 -12.42 3.62 12.98
C GLY A 253 -11.19 4.53 12.89
N LEU A 254 -10.20 4.15 12.08
CA LEU A 254 -9.03 4.99 11.86
C LEU A 254 -9.39 6.33 11.18
N LEU A 255 -10.34 6.33 10.23
CA LEU A 255 -10.83 7.56 9.62
C LEU A 255 -11.45 8.50 10.67
N ILE A 256 -12.25 7.97 11.59
CA ILE A 256 -12.86 8.74 12.68
C ILE A 256 -11.76 9.30 13.58
N GLU A 257 -10.79 8.48 13.98
CA GLU A 257 -9.67 8.91 14.82
C GLU A 257 -8.85 10.04 14.18
N VAL A 258 -8.58 9.94 12.87
CA VAL A 258 -7.86 10.97 12.12
C VAL A 258 -8.70 12.24 11.99
N LEU A 259 -10.02 12.13 11.81
CA LEU A 259 -10.92 13.28 11.78
C LEU A 259 -10.88 14.04 13.11
N ASP A 260 -11.01 13.33 14.23
CA ASP A 260 -10.95 13.93 15.57
C ASP A 260 -9.61 14.63 15.81
N LEU A 261 -8.51 14.01 15.38
CA LEU A 261 -7.18 14.57 15.46
C LEU A 261 -7.04 15.87 14.65
N VAL A 262 -7.58 15.91 13.44
CA VAL A 262 -7.56 17.12 12.59
C VAL A 262 -8.44 18.22 13.17
N GLU A 263 -9.60 17.88 13.74
CA GLU A 263 -10.47 18.85 14.41
C GLU A 263 -9.82 19.47 15.65
N LEU A 264 -9.16 18.65 16.48
CA LEU A 264 -8.39 19.13 17.64
C LEU A 264 -7.22 20.03 17.24
N ALA A 265 -6.55 19.73 16.12
CA ALA A 265 -5.46 20.54 15.59
C ALA A 265 -5.87 21.97 15.20
N MET A 266 -7.17 22.22 15.00
CA MET A 266 -7.67 23.54 14.64
C MET A 266 -7.69 24.52 15.83
N THR A 267 -7.65 24.00 17.06
CA THR A 267 -7.76 24.77 18.30
C THR A 267 -6.62 24.52 19.29
N SER A 268 -5.78 23.51 19.05
CA SER A 268 -4.68 23.13 19.93
C SER A 268 -3.48 22.59 19.13
N ASP A 269 -2.28 22.98 19.51
CA ASP A 269 -1.02 22.39 19.03
C ASP A 269 -0.23 21.86 20.23
N SER A 270 -0.63 20.67 20.70
CA SER A 270 0.01 20.01 21.84
C SER A 270 0.96 18.90 21.40
N GLN A 271 1.99 18.65 22.21
CA GLN A 271 2.93 17.55 21.99
C GLN A 271 2.22 16.20 21.84
N ALA A 272 1.23 15.91 22.68
CA ALA A 272 0.45 14.68 22.61
C ALA A 272 -0.29 14.50 21.27
N LEU A 273 -0.78 15.60 20.68
CA LEU A 273 -1.44 15.58 19.37
C LEU A 273 -0.44 15.25 18.26
N ARG A 274 0.76 15.83 18.33
CA ARG A 274 1.85 15.58 17.39
C ARG A 274 2.35 14.13 17.48
N GLU A 275 2.50 13.59 18.68
CA GLU A 275 2.86 12.19 18.90
C GLU A 275 1.79 11.23 18.37
N LYS A 276 0.50 11.52 18.62
CA LYS A 276 -0.61 10.74 18.06
C LYS A 276 -0.63 10.77 16.53
N ARG A 277 -0.30 11.92 15.93
CA ARG A 277 -0.17 12.04 14.48
C ARG A 277 0.94 11.13 13.95
N LEU A 278 2.12 11.14 14.59
CA LEU A 278 3.24 10.28 14.19
C LEU A 278 2.91 8.79 14.33
N SER A 279 2.27 8.39 15.43
CA SER A 279 1.94 6.98 15.67
C SER A 279 1.01 6.40 14.61
N ILE A 280 0.14 7.22 14.01
CA ILE A 280 -0.71 6.81 12.88
C ILE A 280 0.10 6.73 11.57
N MET A 281 0.98 7.71 11.32
CA MET A 281 1.81 7.78 10.10
C MET A 281 2.78 6.61 9.98
N ILE A 282 3.39 6.19 11.09
CA ILE A 282 4.33 5.08 11.15
C ILE A 282 3.56 3.76 11.01
N ASN A 283 3.90 2.95 10.02
CA ASN A 283 3.23 1.65 9.79
C ASN A 283 4.17 0.45 9.94
N ILE A 284 5.45 0.69 10.24
CA ILE A 284 6.46 -0.34 10.49
C ILE A 284 7.21 0.00 11.77
N ALA A 285 7.32 -0.99 12.64
CA ALA A 285 8.20 -0.93 13.79
C ALA A 285 9.66 -1.00 13.33
N SER A 286 10.29 0.16 13.13
CA SER A 286 11.72 0.32 12.90
C SER A 286 12.22 1.52 13.72
N PRO A 287 13.23 1.34 14.60
CA PRO A 287 13.76 2.44 15.42
C PRO A 287 14.17 3.65 14.58
N GLY A 288 14.79 3.43 13.42
CA GLY A 288 15.22 4.52 12.53
C GLY A 288 14.05 5.32 11.92
N ILE A 289 12.89 4.69 11.69
CA ILE A 289 11.69 5.43 11.26
C ILE A 289 11.16 6.29 12.41
N ALA A 290 11.12 5.75 13.63
CA ALA A 290 10.63 6.49 14.79
C ALA A 290 11.52 7.71 15.10
N GLU A 291 12.84 7.51 15.12
CA GLU A 291 13.82 8.58 15.32
C GLU A 291 13.74 9.66 14.25
N GLY A 292 13.75 9.27 12.96
CA GLY A 292 13.64 10.25 11.87
C GLY A 292 12.27 10.94 11.83
N ALA A 293 11.18 10.26 12.17
CA ALA A 293 9.86 10.87 12.27
C ALA A 293 9.80 11.96 13.34
N LEU A 294 10.46 11.74 14.49
CA LEU A 294 10.61 12.75 15.53
C LEU A 294 11.46 13.94 15.06
N ASP A 295 12.61 13.68 14.43
CA ASP A 295 13.46 14.75 13.86
C ASP A 295 12.70 15.60 12.82
N TRP A 296 11.92 14.96 11.94
CA TRP A 296 11.05 15.67 11.01
C TRP A 296 10.01 16.52 11.75
N LEU A 297 9.33 15.96 12.76
CA LEU A 297 8.31 16.67 13.51
C LEU A 297 8.86 17.89 14.26
N GLU A 298 10.05 17.75 14.87
CA GLU A 298 10.76 18.84 15.55
C GLU A 298 11.22 19.93 14.57
N SER A 299 11.42 19.59 13.30
CA SER A 299 11.74 20.57 12.25
C SER A 299 10.54 21.38 11.78
N LEU A 300 9.31 20.92 12.05
CA LEU A 300 8.12 21.70 11.73
C LEU A 300 8.05 22.88 12.72
N GLU A 301 8.13 24.10 12.18
CA GLU A 301 7.88 25.30 12.99
C GLU A 301 6.54 25.13 13.72
N PRO A 302 6.46 25.47 15.02
CA PRO A 302 5.17 25.59 15.68
C PRO A 302 4.27 26.45 14.81
N ASN A 303 2.99 26.08 14.70
CA ASN A 303 2.00 27.00 14.15
C ASN A 303 1.93 28.16 15.14
N PHE A 304 2.79 29.16 14.99
CA PHE A 304 2.66 30.38 15.73
C PHE A 304 1.27 30.92 15.41
N LEU A 305 0.54 31.24 16.46
CA LEU A 305 -0.63 32.11 16.47
C LEU A 305 -0.22 33.52 16.00
N SER A 306 0.39 33.63 14.82
CA SER A 306 0.68 34.88 14.14
C SER A 306 -0.40 35.09 13.09
N ASP A 307 -1.61 35.35 13.57
CA ASP A 307 -2.58 36.21 12.89
C ASP A 307 -3.39 36.86 14.02
N SER A 308 -2.74 37.84 14.65
CA SER A 308 -3.39 38.95 15.34
C SER A 308 -4.18 39.79 14.34
#